data_AF-A0A916HAL6-F1
#
_entry.id   AF-A0A916HAL6-F1
#
_cell.length_a   1.000
_cell.length_b   1.000
_cell.length_c   1.000
_cell.angle_alpha   90.00
_cell.angle_beta   90.00
_cell.angle_gamma   90.00
#
_symmetry.space_group_name_H-M   'P 1'
#
loop_
_entity.id
_entity.type
_entity.pdbx_description
1 polymer ?
#
loop_
_entity_poly.entity_id
_entity_poly.type
_entity_poly.pdbx_seq_one_letter_code
_entity_poly.pdbx_strand_id
1 'polypeptide(L)' 'MAKVLQIQVPEDIRMMLNRTPEELSRDVRLYAALMLFWLGKLSSGVAAELAGVPRVTFLDLCAE' A
#
# COMPACT_ATOMS: atom_id res chain seq x y z
N MET A 1 -16.61 7.67 -0.60
CA MET A 1 -16.26 7.86 -2.03
C MET A 1 -14.76 7.70 -2.16
N ALA A 2 -14.25 6.79 -2.98
CA ALA A 2 -12.82 6.64 -3.21
C ALA A 2 -12.36 7.57 -4.35
N LYS A 3 -11.15 8.13 -4.26
CA LYS A 3 -10.50 8.92 -5.33
C LYS A 3 -9.19 8.24 -5.73
N VAL A 4 -8.86 8.31 -7.01
CA VAL A 4 -7.58 7.81 -7.53
C VAL A 4 -6.49 8.82 -7.22
N LEU A 5 -5.40 8.35 -6.61
CA LEU A 5 -4.18 9.12 -6.41
C LEU A 5 -3.18 8.73 -7.49
N GLN A 6 -2.74 9.71 -8.29
CA GLN A 6 -1.73 9.50 -9.34
C GLN A 6 -0.34 9.82 -8.79
N ILE A 7 0.60 8.90 -8.96
CA ILE A 7 2.00 9.06 -8.53
C ILE A 7 2.86 8.89 -9.78
N GLN A 8 3.75 9.85 -10.02
CA GLN A 8 4.78 9.70 -11.05
C GLN A 8 5.91 8.87 -10.45
N VAL A 9 6.24 7.76 -11.10
CA VAL A 9 7.32 6.87 -10.71
C VAL A 9 8.28 6.77 -11.91
N PRO A 10 9.61 6.86 -11.69
CA PRO A 10 10.56 6.62 -12.77
C PRO A 10 10.34 5.24 -13.40
N GLU A 11 10.36 5.16 -14.72
CA GLU A 11 10.00 3.94 -15.45
C GLU A 11 10.94 2.77 -15.11
N ASP A 12 12.22 3.07 -14.90
CA ASP A 12 13.26 2.11 -14.54
C ASP A 12 12.94 1.40 -13.22
N ILE A 13 12.29 2.05 -12.26
CA ILE A 13 11.98 1.43 -10.95
C ILE A 13 11.06 0.23 -11.13
N ARG A 14 10.03 0.33 -11.98
CA ARG A 14 9.13 -0.78 -12.26
C ARG A 14 9.88 -1.95 -12.90
N MET A 15 10.82 -1.65 -13.80
CA MET A 15 11.66 -2.65 -14.46
C MET A 15 12.62 -3.32 -13.46
N MET A 16 13.28 -2.54 -12.59
CA MET A 16 14.18 -3.03 -11.55
C MET A 16 13.46 -3.92 -10.54
N LEU A 17 12.21 -3.60 -10.21
CA LEU A 17 11.38 -4.39 -9.31
C LEU A 17 10.74 -5.61 -10.00
N ASN A 18 10.88 -5.74 -11.32
CA ASN A 18 10.25 -6.80 -12.14
C ASN A 18 8.75 -6.94 -11.86
N ARG A 19 8.02 -5.82 -11.87
CA ARG A 19 6.58 -5.76 -11.60
C ARG A 19 5.78 -5.25 -12.80
N THR A 20 4.53 -5.71 -12.91
CA THR A 20 3.55 -5.02 -13.77
C THR A 20 3.09 -3.71 -13.11
N PRO A 21 2.49 -2.77 -13.87
CA PRO A 21 1.91 -1.55 -13.29
C PRO A 21 0.88 -1.84 -12.20
N GLU A 22 0.08 -2.90 -12.35
CA GLU A 22 -0.95 -3.30 -11.40
C GLU A 22 -0.34 -3.84 -10.10
N GLU A 23 0.71 -4.65 -10.21
CA GLU A 23 1.46 -5.16 -9.05
C GLU A 23 2.12 -4.00 -8.30
N LEU A 24 2.83 -3.11 -9.00
CA LEU A 24 3.47 -1.97 -8.37
C LEU A 24 2.45 -1.04 -7.69
N SER A 25 1.27 -0.84 -8.30
CA SER A 25 0.19 -0.06 -7.69
C SER A 25 -0.34 -0.68 -6.41
N ARG A 26 -0.46 -2.02 -6.35
CA ARG A 26 -0.84 -2.75 -5.14
C ARG A 26 0.24 -2.65 -4.06
N ASP A 27 1.50 -2.85 -4.45
CA ASP A 27 2.66 -2.77 -3.56
C ASP A 27 2.74 -1.37 -2.91
N VAL A 28 2.72 -0.32 -3.72
CA VAL A 28 2.77 1.08 -3.24
C VAL A 28 1.60 1.41 -2.32
N ARG A 29 0.39 0.93 -2.64
CA ARG A 29 -0.78 1.13 -1.79
C ARG A 29 -0.64 0.45 -0.43
N LEU A 30 -0.18 -0.80 -0.42
CA LEU A 30 0.07 -1.55 0.80
C LEU A 30 1.18 -0.90 1.64
N TYR A 31 2.30 -0.55 1.02
CA TYR A 31 3.42 0.09 1.72
C TYR A 31 3.04 1.46 2.29
N ALA A 32 2.25 2.25 1.57
CA ALA A 32 1.72 3.50 2.09
C ALA A 32 0.82 3.27 3.32
N ALA A 33 -0.04 2.25 3.29
CA ALA A 33 -0.89 1.90 4.43
C ALA A 33 -0.08 1.45 5.65
N LEU A 34 0.91 0.56 5.45
CA LEU A 34 1.82 0.10 6.50
C LEU A 34 2.60 1.27 7.11
N MET A 35 3.18 2.14 6.27
CA MET A 35 3.97 3.28 6.72
C MET A 35 3.12 4.29 7.49
N LEU A 36 1.91 4.62 7.00
CA LEU A 36 1.02 5.56 7.67
C LEU A 36 0.48 5.01 9.01
N PHE A 37 0.26 3.69 9.10
CA PHE A 37 -0.06 3.03 10.37
C PHE A 37 1.11 3.10 11.35
N TRP A 38 2.32 2.74 10.91
CA TRP A 38 3.52 2.77 11.75
C TRP A 38 3.84 4.18 12.29
N LEU A 39 3.62 5.21 11.48
CA LEU A 39 3.73 6.61 11.88
C LEU A 39 2.58 7.11 12.79
N GLY A 40 1.62 6.24 13.14
CA GLY A 40 0.46 6.57 13.96
C GLY A 40 -0.54 7.52 13.30
N LYS A 41 -0.48 7.70 11.97
CA LYS A 41 -1.36 8.60 11.21
C LYS A 41 -2.69 7.96 10.87
N LEU A 42 -2.70 6.64 10.69
CA LEU A 42 -3.91 5.84 10.46
C LEU A 42 -4.07 4.81 11.57
N SER A 43 -5.31 4.52 11.94
CA SER A 43 -5.61 3.32 12.74
C SER A 43 -5.47 2.07 11.87
N SER A 44 -5.33 0.90 12.51
CA SER A 44 -5.24 -0.38 11.78
C SER A 44 -6.46 -0.64 10.87
N GLY A 45 -7.64 -0.12 11.24
CA GLY A 45 -8.85 -0.29 10.43
C GLY A 45 -8.83 0.54 9.15
N VAL A 46 -8.44 1.81 9.26
CA VAL A 46 -8.35 2.72 8.10
C VAL A 46 -7.15 2.35 7.21
N ALA A 47 -6.05 1.90 7.80
CA ALA A 47 -4.90 1.41 7.05
C ALA A 47 -5.23 0.13 6.27
N ALA A 48 -6.00 -0.80 6.85
CA ALA A 48 -6.48 -1.98 6.14
C ALA A 48 -7.41 -1.62 4.96
N GLU A 49 -8.30 -0.65 5.15
CA GLU A 49 -9.16 -0.11 4.08
C GLU A 49 -8.32 0.49 2.94
N LEU A 50 -7.30 1.28 3.28
CA LEU A 50 -6.35 1.83 2.30
C LEU A 50 -5.59 0.73 1.57
N ALA A 51 -5.10 -0.29 2.28
CA ALA A 51 -4.42 -1.44 1.71
C ALA A 51 -5.34 -2.31 0.83
N GLY A 52 -6.66 -2.19 0.98
CA GLY A 52 -7.64 -2.99 0.25
C GLY A 52 -7.70 -4.45 0.71
N VAL A 53 -7.38 -4.70 1.99
CA VAL A 53 -7.37 -6.05 2.58
C VAL A 53 -8.21 -6.07 3.87
N PRO A 54 -8.67 -7.24 4.34
CA PRO A 54 -9.32 -7.36 5.63
C PRO A 54 -8.41 -6.90 6.78
N ARG A 55 -8.99 -6.32 7.84
CA ARG A 55 -8.23 -5.82 8.99
C ARG A 55 -7.32 -6.87 9.63
N VAL A 56 -7.78 -8.12 9.72
CA VAL A 56 -7.00 -9.22 10.28
C VAL A 56 -5.75 -9.48 9.42
N THR A 57 -5.94 -9.62 8.10
CA THR A 57 -4.84 -9.77 7.13
C THR A 57 -3.85 -8.60 7.19
N PHE A 58 -4.34 -7.37 7.36
CA PHE A 58 -3.45 -6.22 7.51
C PHE A 58 -2.60 -6.30 8.78
N LEU A 59 -3.18 -6.75 9.89
CA LEU A 59 -2.45 -6.94 11.15
C LEU A 59 -1.42 -8.07 11.04
N ASP A 60 -1.74 -9.15 10.32
CA ASP A 60 -0.79 -10.22 10.02
C ASP A 60 0.41 -9.69 9.22
N LEU A 61 0.15 -8.87 8.19
CA LEU A 61 1.19 -8.19 7.39
C LEU A 61 2.03 -7.18 8.18
N CYS A 62 1.53 -6.68 9.32
CA CYS A 62 2.32 -5.80 10.21
C CYS A 62 3.26 -6.60 11.12
N ALA A 63 3.04 -7.90 11.27
CA ALA A 63 3.83 -8.77 12.16
C ALA A 63 5.00 -9.45 11.44
N GLU A 64 5.02 -9.40 10.11
CA GLU A 64 6.16 -9.81 9.26
C GLU A 64 7.27 -8.73 9.25
#